data_AF-A0A0C1R6A3-F1
#
_entry.id   AF-A0A0C1R6A3-F1
#
_cell.length_a   1.000
_cell.length_b   1.000
_cell.length_c   1.000
_cell.angle_alpha   90.00
_cell.angle_beta   90.00
_cell.angle_gamma   90.00
#
_symmetry.space_group_name_H-M   'P 1'
#
loop_
_entity.id
_entity.type
_entity.pdbx_description
1 polymer ?
#
loop_
_entity_poly.entity_id
_entity_poly.type
_entity_poly.pdbx_seq_one_letter_code
_entity_poly.pdbx_strand_id
1 'polypeptide(L)'
;MKSYVEYIDSNGYKYATDSSGRIANAQGDLQLGEGIRNPYAQRTVGGADRLPTDDGGHLIGKQFNGSGQIDNLVPQNSGINRSGGEWYKMEQNWANALNEGSKVKVDITPNYSGNVARTHSFNVDYWIDGEKFIQIIMNP
;
A
#
# COMPACT_ATOMS: atom_id res chain seq x y z
N MET A 1 -8.69 -12.74 -2.34
CA MET A 1 -7.84 -13.24 -3.45
C MET A 1 -7.60 -14.72 -3.25
N LYS A 2 -6.82 -15.40 -4.10
CA LYS A 2 -6.34 -16.76 -3.76
C LYS A 2 -5.47 -16.66 -2.50
N SER A 3 -5.57 -17.65 -1.61
CA SER A 3 -4.75 -17.72 -0.40
C SER A 3 -3.31 -18.12 -0.74
N TYR A 4 -2.35 -17.66 0.07
CA TYR A 4 -0.93 -18.04 -0.02
C TYR A 4 -0.31 -17.87 -1.43
N VAL A 5 -0.72 -16.83 -2.14
CA VAL A 5 -0.09 -16.44 -3.41
C VAL A 5 1.03 -15.46 -3.13
N GLU A 6 2.18 -15.69 -3.77
CA GLU A 6 3.26 -14.73 -3.94
C GLU A 6 3.56 -14.56 -5.43
N TYR A 7 3.78 -13.32 -5.87
CA TYR A 7 4.26 -13.04 -7.21
C TYR A 7 4.99 -11.70 -7.25
N ILE A 8 5.70 -11.46 -8.36
CA ILE A 8 6.35 -10.19 -8.69
C ILE A 8 5.68 -9.66 -9.96
N ASP A 9 5.26 -8.40 -9.96
CA ASP A 9 4.68 -7.76 -11.14
C ASP A 9 5.75 -7.32 -12.16
N SER A 10 5.32 -6.76 -13.29
CA SER A 10 6.24 -6.28 -14.32
C SER A 10 7.08 -5.05 -13.90
N ASN A 11 6.70 -4.37 -12.83
CA ASN A 11 7.45 -3.24 -12.27
C ASN A 11 8.50 -3.70 -11.24
N GLY A 12 8.51 -4.99 -10.88
CA GLY A 12 9.40 -5.55 -9.88
C GLY A 12 8.85 -5.53 -8.45
N TYR A 13 7.57 -5.16 -8.26
CA TYR A 13 6.93 -5.19 -6.96
C TYR A 13 6.48 -6.59 -6.60
N LYS A 14 6.91 -7.05 -5.42
CA LYS A 14 6.46 -8.33 -4.85
C LYS A 14 5.19 -8.10 -4.03
N TYR A 15 4.21 -8.96 -4.26
CA TYR A 15 2.98 -9.01 -3.49
C TYR A 15 2.77 -10.40 -2.91
N ALA A 16 2.22 -10.47 -1.70
CA ALA A 16 1.88 -11.73 -1.04
C ALA A 16 0.48 -11.67 -0.42
N THR A 17 -0.16 -12.83 -0.28
CA THR A 17 -1.46 -12.98 0.37
C THR A 17 -1.44 -14.00 1.49
N ASP A 18 -2.28 -13.80 2.51
CA ASP A 18 -2.39 -14.70 3.66
C ASP A 18 -3.33 -15.89 3.40
N SER A 19 -3.60 -16.69 4.43
CA SER A 19 -4.51 -17.85 4.39
C SER A 19 -5.94 -17.50 3.99
N SER A 20 -6.35 -16.26 4.24
CA SER A 20 -7.69 -15.74 3.94
C SER A 20 -7.72 -15.00 2.59
N GLY A 21 -6.60 -14.98 1.87
CA GLY A 21 -6.47 -14.28 0.59
C GLY A 21 -6.51 -12.76 0.73
N ARG A 22 -6.15 -12.21 1.90
CA ARG A 22 -5.90 -10.78 2.13
C ARG A 22 -4.45 -10.45 1.81
N ILE A 23 -4.13 -9.19 1.55
CA ILE A 23 -2.76 -8.78 1.25
C ILE A 23 -1.91 -8.93 2.51
N ALA A 24 -0.92 -9.82 2.47
CA ALA A 24 0.02 -10.01 3.56
C ALA A 24 1.23 -9.06 3.43
N ASN A 25 1.63 -8.72 2.20
CA ASN A 25 2.83 -7.94 1.96
C ASN A 25 2.79 -7.23 0.59
N ALA A 26 3.40 -6.05 0.52
CA ALA A 26 3.78 -5.36 -0.71
C ALA A 26 5.19 -4.76 -0.53
N GLN A 27 6.13 -5.08 -1.42
CA GLN A 27 7.52 -4.62 -1.30
C GLN A 27 8.21 -4.41 -2.65
N GLY A 28 9.23 -3.57 -2.67
CA GLY A 28 10.12 -3.37 -3.81
C GLY A 28 10.84 -2.03 -3.80
N ASP A 29 11.67 -1.82 -4.82
CA ASP A 29 12.33 -0.54 -5.07
C ASP A 29 11.37 0.39 -5.82
N LEU A 30 10.98 1.50 -5.19
CA LEU A 30 10.04 2.45 -5.76
C LEU A 30 10.65 3.15 -6.99
N GLN A 31 9.81 3.33 -8.00
CA GLN A 31 10.15 4.05 -9.23
C GLN A 31 9.08 5.06 -9.53
N LEU A 32 9.46 6.33 -9.75
CA LEU A 32 8.50 7.35 -10.19
C LEU A 32 7.81 6.92 -11.49
N GLY A 33 6.52 7.22 -11.60
CA GLY A 33 5.75 6.98 -12.80
C GLY A 33 4.26 7.20 -12.58
N GLU A 34 3.45 6.62 -13.45
CA GLU A 34 2.00 6.84 -13.43
C GLU A 34 1.25 5.52 -13.67
N GLY A 35 0.98 4.79 -12.60
CA GLY A 35 0.20 3.55 -12.63
C GLY A 35 -1.22 3.76 -13.15
N ILE A 36 -1.83 2.70 -13.68
CA ILE A 36 -3.20 2.75 -14.19
C ILE A 36 -4.18 2.57 -13.03
N ARG A 37 -4.95 3.62 -12.76
CA ARG A 37 -6.01 3.61 -11.75
C ARG A 37 -7.16 2.70 -12.18
N ASN A 38 -7.67 1.85 -11.27
CA ASN A 38 -8.93 1.12 -11.45
C ASN A 38 -10.01 1.69 -10.50
N PRO A 39 -10.91 2.57 -10.98
CA PRO A 39 -11.94 3.19 -10.13
C PRO A 39 -12.93 2.18 -9.55
N TYR A 40 -13.17 1.06 -10.22
CA TYR A 40 -14.06 0.03 -9.71
C TYR A 40 -13.41 -0.64 -8.48
N ALA A 41 -12.19 -1.15 -8.63
CA ALA A 41 -11.47 -1.80 -7.53
C ALA A 41 -11.33 -0.88 -6.30
N GLN A 42 -10.98 0.39 -6.50
CA GLN A 42 -10.88 1.34 -5.38
C GLN A 42 -12.20 1.59 -4.66
N ARG A 43 -13.35 1.53 -5.34
CA ARG A 43 -14.66 1.68 -4.72
C ARG A 43 -15.14 0.41 -4.02
N THR A 44 -14.71 -0.77 -4.48
CA THR A 44 -15.25 -2.06 -4.02
C THR A 44 -14.33 -2.81 -3.06
N VAL A 45 -13.05 -2.45 -2.97
CA VAL A 45 -12.10 -3.11 -2.05
C VAL A 45 -12.61 -3.07 -0.60
N GLY A 46 -12.49 -4.20 0.10
CA GLY A 46 -13.01 -4.42 1.45
C GLY A 46 -14.42 -4.99 1.51
N GLY A 47 -15.23 -4.84 0.46
CA GLY A 47 -16.60 -5.35 0.45
C GLY A 47 -17.39 -4.92 1.69
N ALA A 48 -17.94 -5.89 2.43
CA ALA A 48 -18.74 -5.65 3.62
C ALA A 48 -17.92 -5.10 4.83
N ASP A 49 -16.60 -5.31 4.84
CA ASP A 49 -15.74 -4.84 5.93
C ASP A 49 -15.25 -3.39 5.74
N ARG A 50 -15.51 -2.80 4.57
CA ARG A 50 -15.15 -1.42 4.27
C ARG A 50 -16.05 -0.46 5.04
N LEU A 51 -15.45 0.52 5.72
CA LEU A 51 -16.20 1.60 6.36
C LEU A 51 -16.61 2.69 5.34
N PRO A 52 -17.70 3.43 5.59
CA PRO A 52 -18.08 4.58 4.75
C PRO A 52 -17.01 5.68 4.65
N THR A 53 -16.12 5.74 5.63
CA THR A 53 -15.00 6.70 5.71
C THR A 53 -13.75 6.23 4.99
N ASP A 54 -13.74 5.01 4.45
CA ASP A 54 -12.58 4.44 3.78
C ASP A 54 -12.56 4.80 2.28
N ASP A 55 -11.36 5.08 1.79
CA ASP A 55 -10.99 5.00 0.38
C ASP A 55 -10.46 3.58 0.05
N GLY A 56 -10.31 3.30 -1.25
CA GLY A 56 -9.45 2.20 -1.69
C GLY A 56 -8.02 2.71 -1.79
N GLY A 57 -7.30 2.65 -0.68
CA GLY A 57 -5.92 3.13 -0.55
C GLY A 57 -4.95 2.17 -1.21
N HIS A 58 -3.92 2.70 -1.88
CA HIS A 58 -2.86 1.88 -2.45
C HIS A 58 -1.80 1.59 -1.38
N LEU A 59 -1.24 0.38 -1.38
CA LEU A 59 -0.03 0.10 -0.59
C LEU A 59 1.21 0.68 -1.28
N ILE A 60 1.31 0.51 -2.60
CA ILE A 60 2.28 1.22 -3.44
C ILE A 60 1.51 2.20 -4.31
N GLY A 61 1.70 3.49 -4.07
CA GLY A 61 0.98 4.57 -4.74
C GLY A 61 1.08 4.55 -6.26
N LYS A 62 0.05 5.08 -6.92
CA LYS A 62 -0.01 5.28 -8.38
C LYS A 62 1.23 6.00 -8.92
N GLN A 63 1.72 7.01 -8.18
CA GLN A 63 2.90 7.79 -8.53
C GLN A 63 4.21 6.99 -8.54
N PHE A 64 4.16 5.74 -8.06
CA PHE A 64 5.26 4.79 -8.07
C PHE A 64 5.00 3.62 -9.03
N ASN A 65 4.20 3.79 -10.08
CA ASN A 65 3.74 2.70 -10.96
C ASN A 65 2.98 1.56 -10.26
N GLY A 66 2.47 1.79 -9.03
CA GLY A 66 1.74 0.78 -8.29
C GLY A 66 0.47 0.29 -9.02
N SER A 67 0.19 -1.01 -8.89
CA SER A 67 -1.00 -1.64 -9.47
C SER A 67 -2.28 -0.97 -8.97
N GLY A 68 -3.20 -0.66 -9.87
CA GLY A 68 -4.55 -0.22 -9.49
C GLY A 68 -5.49 -1.37 -9.12
N GLN A 69 -5.04 -2.63 -9.14
CA GLN A 69 -5.87 -3.80 -8.89
C GLN A 69 -5.97 -4.14 -7.40
N ILE A 70 -6.86 -5.09 -7.07
CA ILE A 70 -7.18 -5.48 -5.68
C ILE A 70 -6.01 -6.09 -4.91
N ASP A 71 -4.92 -6.41 -5.60
CA ASP A 71 -3.67 -6.97 -5.07
C ASP A 71 -2.78 -5.93 -4.38
N ASN A 72 -3.03 -4.65 -4.63
CA ASN A 72 -2.31 -3.50 -4.09
C ASN A 72 -3.25 -2.48 -3.41
N LEU A 73 -4.51 -2.86 -3.19
CA LEU A 73 -5.52 -1.99 -2.61
C LEU A 73 -6.06 -2.54 -1.29
N VAL A 74 -6.29 -1.65 -0.33
CA VAL A 74 -6.91 -1.95 0.96
C VAL A 74 -7.97 -0.91 1.31
N PRO A 75 -8.98 -1.25 2.15
CA PRO A 75 -9.84 -0.25 2.77
C PRO A 75 -9.01 0.59 3.72
N GLN A 76 -8.86 1.88 3.41
CA GLN A 76 -7.98 2.77 4.16
C GLN A 76 -8.73 4.05 4.52
N ASN A 77 -8.67 4.46 5.78
CA ASN A 77 -9.33 5.64 6.28
C ASN A 77 -8.92 6.87 5.45
N SER A 78 -9.91 7.58 4.92
CA SER A 78 -9.68 8.73 4.03
C SER A 78 -8.85 9.84 4.69
N GLY A 79 -8.88 9.98 6.01
CA GLY A 79 -8.08 10.95 6.76
C GLY A 79 -6.58 10.64 6.80
N ILE A 80 -6.17 9.36 6.67
CA ILE A 80 -4.75 9.00 6.53
C ILE A 80 -4.32 8.93 5.07
N ASN A 81 -5.22 8.50 4.16
CA ASN A 81 -4.94 8.25 2.75
C ASN A 81 -4.84 9.54 1.92
N ARG A 82 -5.70 10.54 2.20
CA ARG A 82 -5.78 11.76 1.39
C ARG A 82 -4.74 12.80 1.80
N SER A 83 -4.64 13.85 1.00
CA SER A 83 -3.78 15.01 1.24
C SER A 83 -3.84 15.50 2.69
N GLY A 84 -2.67 15.62 3.32
CA GLY A 84 -2.52 16.02 4.73
C GLY A 84 -2.51 14.84 5.72
N GLY A 85 -2.97 13.66 5.30
CA GLY A 85 -2.91 12.42 6.06
C GLY A 85 -1.50 11.84 6.18
N GLU A 86 -1.33 10.92 7.13
CA GLU A 86 -0.03 10.32 7.43
C GLU A 86 0.53 9.49 6.26
N TRP A 87 -0.32 8.67 5.63
CA TRP A 87 0.06 7.87 4.46
C TRP A 87 0.49 8.77 3.30
N TYR A 88 -0.30 9.79 3.00
CA TYR A 88 0.01 10.77 1.97
C TYR A 88 1.36 11.45 2.21
N LYS A 89 1.62 11.91 3.44
CA LYS A 89 2.90 12.58 3.77
C LYS A 89 4.10 11.65 3.61
N MET A 90 3.94 10.38 4.00
CA MET A 90 4.96 9.36 3.79
C MET A 90 5.26 9.15 2.30
N GLU A 91 4.23 8.98 1.47
CA GLU A 91 4.41 8.86 0.02
C GLU A 91 5.04 10.12 -0.60
N GLN A 92 4.68 11.31 -0.15
CA GLN A 92 5.31 12.55 -0.62
C GLN A 92 6.80 12.62 -0.25
N ASN A 93 7.19 12.15 0.93
CA ASN A 93 8.60 12.06 1.32
C ASN A 93 9.38 11.15 0.37
N TRP A 94 8.86 9.96 0.10
CA TRP A 94 9.46 9.03 -0.85
C TRP A 94 9.57 9.61 -2.26
N ALA A 95 8.51 10.27 -2.74
CA ALA A 95 8.53 10.92 -4.05
C ALA A 95 9.58 12.04 -4.12
N ASN A 96 9.73 12.85 -3.07
CA ASN A 96 10.76 13.89 -3.02
C ASN A 96 12.16 13.28 -3.06
N ALA A 97 12.44 12.26 -2.25
CA ALA A 97 13.72 11.56 -2.25
C ALA A 97 14.06 10.98 -3.64
N LEU A 98 13.10 10.34 -4.31
CA LEU A 98 13.29 9.84 -5.67
C LEU A 98 13.57 10.96 -6.68
N ASN A 99 12.90 12.11 -6.57
CA ASN A 99 13.16 13.27 -7.43
C ASN A 99 14.55 13.88 -7.21
N GLU A 100 15.08 13.78 -5.99
CA GLU A 100 16.44 14.21 -5.64
C GLU A 100 17.52 13.20 -6.05
N GLY A 101 17.12 12.03 -6.57
CA GLY A 101 18.01 10.99 -7.10
C GLY A 101 18.36 9.88 -6.10
N SER A 102 17.78 9.90 -4.90
CA SER A 102 17.92 8.82 -3.92
C SER A 102 17.16 7.57 -4.35
N LYS A 103 17.58 6.42 -3.84
CA LYS A 103 16.86 5.15 -4.00
C LYS A 103 15.94 4.92 -2.80
N VAL A 104 14.67 4.60 -3.07
CA VAL A 104 13.70 4.27 -2.03
C VAL A 104 13.24 2.83 -2.17
N LYS A 105 13.45 2.03 -1.13
CA LYS A 105 12.92 0.66 -1.03
C LYS A 105 11.85 0.61 0.04
N VAL A 106 10.78 -0.14 -0.17
CA VAL A 106 9.70 -0.32 0.81
C VAL A 106 9.40 -1.79 1.06
N ASP A 107 8.93 -2.08 2.26
CA ASP A 107 8.35 -3.35 2.71
C ASP A 107 7.16 -3.04 3.62
N ILE A 108 5.96 -3.27 3.11
CA ILE A 108 4.69 -2.87 3.72
C ILE A 108 3.93 -4.11 4.13
N THR A 109 3.65 -4.22 5.43
CA THR A 109 2.90 -5.32 6.03
C THR A 109 1.61 -4.79 6.66
N PRO A 110 0.44 -5.03 6.04
CA PRO A 110 -0.84 -4.71 6.66
C PRO A 110 -1.14 -5.64 7.83
N ASN A 111 -1.60 -5.06 8.94
CA ASN A 111 -2.02 -5.81 10.13
C ASN A 111 -3.55 -5.86 10.19
N TYR A 112 -4.11 -7.05 10.37
CA TYR A 112 -5.55 -7.26 10.44
C TYR A 112 -5.99 -7.65 11.85
N SER A 113 -7.16 -7.16 12.28
CA SER A 113 -7.78 -7.56 13.54
C SER A 113 -8.80 -8.67 13.27
N GLY A 114 -8.48 -9.90 13.63
CA GLY A 114 -9.35 -11.06 13.39
C GLY A 114 -9.49 -11.38 11.89
N ASN A 115 -10.71 -11.75 11.48
CA ASN A 115 -10.98 -12.30 10.14
C ASN A 115 -11.57 -11.27 9.15
N VAL A 116 -11.46 -9.98 9.43
CA VAL A 116 -11.94 -8.93 8.51
C VAL A 116 -10.89 -8.54 7.47
N ALA A 117 -11.34 -8.06 6.31
CA ALA A 117 -10.51 -7.58 5.21
C ALA A 117 -10.02 -6.14 5.39
N ARG A 118 -10.62 -5.36 6.29
CA ARG A 118 -10.13 -4.02 6.63
C ARG A 118 -8.92 -4.13 7.54
N THR A 119 -7.83 -3.47 7.14
CA THR A 119 -6.59 -3.41 7.93
C THR A 119 -6.80 -2.55 9.16
N HIS A 120 -6.19 -2.93 10.27
CA HIS A 120 -6.19 -2.16 11.52
C HIS A 120 -5.02 -1.17 11.57
N SER A 121 -3.86 -1.57 11.06
CA SER A 121 -2.68 -0.74 10.94
C SER A 121 -1.76 -1.25 9.83
N PHE A 122 -0.67 -0.54 9.58
CA PHE A 122 0.36 -0.90 8.63
C PHE A 122 1.72 -0.80 9.31
N ASN A 123 2.55 -1.83 9.21
CA ASN A 123 3.98 -1.72 9.47
C ASN A 123 4.66 -1.38 8.14
N VAL A 124 5.33 -0.25 8.09
CA VAL A 124 6.03 0.23 6.90
C VAL A 124 7.52 0.34 7.23
N ASP A 125 8.27 -0.63 6.75
CA ASP A 125 9.72 -0.55 6.71
C ASP A 125 10.12 0.07 5.37
N TYR A 126 10.97 1.10 5.38
CA TYR A 126 11.50 1.67 4.15
C TYR A 126 12.95 2.08 4.30
N TRP A 127 13.64 2.20 3.17
CA TRP A 127 15.03 2.59 3.11
C TRP A 127 15.21 3.72 2.12
N ILE A 128 15.96 4.75 2.50
CA ILE A 128 16.42 5.81 1.59
C ILE A 128 17.94 5.71 1.54
N ASP A 129 18.50 5.42 0.37
CA ASP A 129 19.95 5.20 0.17
C ASP A 129 20.59 4.21 1.18
N GLY A 130 19.79 3.22 1.60
CA GLY A 130 20.21 2.16 2.52
C GLY A 130 19.99 2.47 4.01
N GLU A 131 19.64 3.70 4.38
CA GLU A 131 19.25 4.03 5.75
C GLU A 131 17.83 3.55 6.03
N LYS A 132 17.63 2.77 7.10
CA LYS A 132 16.34 2.16 7.45
C LYS A 132 15.48 3.08 8.31
N PHE A 133 14.22 3.20 7.93
CA PHE A 133 13.15 3.85 8.68
C PHE A 133 12.01 2.87 8.92
N ILE A 134 11.31 3.04 10.04
CA ILE A 134 10.17 2.20 10.45
C ILE A 134 9.03 3.13 10.84
N GLN A 135 7.84 2.89 10.29
CA GLN A 135 6.61 3.58 10.66
C GLN A 135 5.49 2.59 10.93
N ILE A 136 4.66 2.90 11.93
CA ILE A 136 3.42 2.18 12.21
C ILE A 136 2.28 3.17 12.01
N ILE A 137 1.48 2.95 10.97
CA ILE A 137 0.36 3.85 10.63
C ILE A 137 -0.94 3.17 11.03
N MET A 138 -1.71 3.81 11.90
CA MET A 138 -3.02 3.31 12.32
C MET A 138 -4.07 3.57 11.24
N ASN A 139 -5.01 2.65 11.06
CA ASN A 139 -6.15 2.80 10.15
C ASN A 139 -7.46 2.97 10.97
N PRO A 140 -7.69 4.16 11.58
CA PRO A 140 -8.80 4.39 12.50
C PRO A 140 -10.17 4.30 11.83
#